data_AF-A0A0Q9Y4G4-F1
#
_entry.id   AF-A0A0Q9Y4G4-F1
#
_cell.length_a   1.000
_cell.length_b   1.000
_cell.length_c   1.000
_cell.angle_alpha   90.00
_cell.angle_beta   90.00
_cell.angle_gamma   90.00
#
_symmetry.space_group_name_H-M   'P 1'
#
loop_
_entity.id
_entity.type
_entity.pdbx_description
1 polymer ?
#
loop_
_entity_poly.entity_id
_entity_poly.type
_entity_poly.pdbx_seq_one_letter_code
_entity_poly.pdbx_strand_id
1 'polypeptide(L)' 'MTIGEKEKDLAELLTIIGKHRDVIVAMGNGEPDYLLTAIDENPNVFSSLRIHQILEMKNRQYIQGEH' A
#
# COMPACT_ATOMS: atom_id res chain seq x y z
N MET A 1 16.29 -1.26 -18.35
CA MET A 1 15.26 -1.89 -17.50
C MET A 1 14.17 -2.44 -18.40
N THR A 2 14.03 -3.76 -18.47
CA THR A 2 12.94 -4.40 -19.26
C THR A 2 11.63 -4.34 -18.47
N ILE A 3 10.47 -4.53 -19.13
CA ILE A 3 9.17 -4.47 -18.44
C ILE A 3 9.07 -5.54 -17.34
N GLY A 4 9.57 -6.75 -17.60
CA GLY A 4 9.57 -7.85 -16.63
C GLY A 4 10.44 -7.59 -15.39
N GLU A 5 11.44 -6.71 -15.47
CA GLU A 5 12.22 -6.31 -14.28
C GLU A 5 11.44 -5.36 -13.35
N LYS A 6 10.44 -4.64 -13.90
CA LYS A 6 9.59 -3.70 -13.15
C LYS A 6 8.40 -4.37 -12.49
N GLU A 7 7.90 -5.45 -13.07
CA GLU A 7 6.87 -6.27 -12.43
C GLU A 7 7.42 -6.85 -11.12
N LYS A 8 6.58 -6.83 -10.10
CA LYS A 8 6.90 -7.29 -8.75
C LYS A 8 5.78 -8.20 -8.31
N ASP A 9 6.13 -9.31 -7.68
CA ASP A 9 5.14 -10.09 -6.96
C ASP A 9 4.72 -9.40 -5.65
N LEU A 10 3.73 -9.97 -4.97
CA LEU A 10 3.22 -9.41 -3.71
C LEU A 10 4.30 -9.31 -2.63
N ALA A 11 5.16 -10.33 -2.49
CA ALA A 11 6.17 -10.35 -1.45
C ALA A 11 7.26 -9.29 -1.69
N GLU A 12 7.71 -9.15 -2.94
CA GLU A 12 8.61 -8.08 -3.37
C GLU A 12 7.99 -6.71 -3.13
N LEU A 13 6.70 -6.54 -3.44
CA LEU A 13 5.97 -5.30 -3.25
C LEU A 13 5.89 -4.90 -1.77
N LEU A 14 5.43 -5.80 -0.90
CA LEU A 14 5.36 -5.55 0.55
C LEU A 14 6.75 -5.26 1.13
N THR A 15 7.78 -5.96 0.63
CA THR A 15 9.17 -5.71 1.01
C THR A 15 9.64 -4.31 0.61
N ILE A 16 9.28 -3.83 -0.59
CA ILE A 16 9.62 -2.48 -1.04
C ILE A 16 8.91 -1.44 -0.17
N ILE A 17 7.59 -1.58 0.03
CA ILE A 17 6.80 -0.65 0.83
C ILE A 17 7.30 -0.62 2.28
N GLY A 18 7.62 -1.78 2.86
CA GLY A 18 8.11 -1.89 4.24
C GLY A 18 9.46 -1.22 4.51
N LYS A 19 10.22 -0.86 3.47
CA LYS A 19 11.44 -0.04 3.61
C LYS A 19 11.14 1.43 3.85
N HIS A 20 9.90 1.87 3.64
CA HIS A 20 9.48 3.25 3.76
C HIS A 20 8.47 3.42 4.89
N ARG A 21 8.55 4.57 5.57
CA ARG A 21 7.62 4.90 6.66
C ARG A 21 6.38 5.65 6.18
N ASP A 22 6.50 6.44 5.13
CA ASP A 22 5.43 7.29 4.64
C ASP A 22 5.21 7.00 3.15
N VAL A 23 3.95 6.74 2.79
CA VAL A 23 3.52 6.50 1.41
C VAL A 23 2.40 7.46 1.07
N ILE A 24 2.52 8.13 -0.08
CA ILE A 24 1.48 9.00 -0.62
C ILE A 24 0.82 8.25 -1.78
N VAL A 25 -0.51 8.16 -1.77
CA VAL A 25 -1.28 7.49 -2.83
C VAL A 25 -2.05 8.49 -3.67
N ALA A 26 -2.31 8.12 -4.91
CA ALA A 26 -3.16 8.91 -5.80
C ALA A 26 -4.61 8.94 -5.29
N MET A 27 -5.31 10.03 -5.59
CA MET A 27 -6.66 10.31 -5.09
C MET A 27 -7.74 9.73 -6.01
N GLY A 28 -8.90 9.40 -5.43
CA GLY A 28 -10.10 9.00 -6.16
C GLY A 28 -9.85 7.83 -7.12
N ASN A 29 -10.20 7.99 -8.41
CA ASN A 29 -10.09 6.92 -9.40
C ASN A 29 -8.65 6.46 -9.70
N GLY A 30 -7.64 7.21 -9.25
CA GLY A 30 -6.23 6.80 -9.36
C GLY A 30 -5.74 5.95 -8.19
N GLU A 31 -6.58 5.73 -7.17
CA GLU A 31 -6.24 4.96 -5.98
C GLU A 31 -5.75 3.54 -6.35
N PRO A 32 -4.58 3.10 -5.87
CA PRO A 32 -4.03 1.79 -6.21
C PRO A 32 -4.69 0.69 -5.36
N ASP A 33 -5.90 0.30 -5.74
CA ASP A 33 -6.77 -0.58 -4.96
C ASP A 33 -6.10 -1.91 -4.57
N TYR A 34 -5.39 -2.55 -5.51
CA TYR A 34 -4.68 -3.80 -5.24
C TYR A 34 -3.57 -3.63 -4.18
N LEU A 35 -2.83 -2.52 -4.24
CA LEU A 35 -1.74 -2.25 -3.29
C LEU A 35 -2.28 -1.98 -1.89
N LEU A 36 -3.34 -1.18 -1.78
CA LEU A 36 -3.93 -0.84 -0.50
C LEU A 36 -4.61 -2.05 0.15
N THR A 37 -5.27 -2.89 -0.65
CA THR A 37 -5.85 -4.15 -0.17
C THR A 37 -4.76 -5.11 0.32
N ALA A 38 -3.65 -5.24 -0.42
CA ALA A 38 -2.51 -6.03 0.01
C ALA A 38 -1.91 -5.56 1.36
N ILE A 39 -1.92 -4.26 1.63
CA ILE A 39 -1.47 -3.71 2.92
C ILE A 39 -2.46 -4.05 4.04
N ASP A 40 -3.76 -3.83 3.81
CA ASP A 40 -4.83 -4.17 4.75
C ASP A 40 -4.81 -5.67 5.12
N GLU A 41 -4.51 -6.56 4.16
CA GLU A 41 -4.44 -8.01 4.40
C GLU A 41 -3.13 -8.47 5.07
N ASN A 42 -2.08 -7.63 5.09
CA ASN A 42 -0.76 -7.99 5.60
C ASN A 42 -0.18 -6.92 6.57
N PRO A 43 -0.94 -6.46 7.59
CA PRO A 43 -0.52 -5.32 8.44
C PRO A 43 0.74 -5.64 9.26
N ASN A 44 0.89 -6.89 9.68
CA ASN A 44 2.02 -7.37 10.50
C ASN A 44 3.38 -7.31 9.81
N VAL A 45 3.42 -7.10 8.49
CA VAL A 45 4.67 -6.94 7.74
C VAL A 45 5.28 -5.55 7.97
N PHE A 46 4.49 -4.58 8.43
CA PHE A 46 4.87 -3.20 8.58
C PHE A 46 5.06 -2.81 10.06
N SER A 47 6.18 -2.18 10.39
CA SER A 47 6.45 -1.73 11.76
C SER A 47 5.95 -0.32 12.07
N SER A 48 5.86 0.56 11.06
CA SER A 48 5.55 1.99 11.24
C SER A 48 5.06 2.69 9.97
N LEU A 49 4.40 1.95 9.07
CA LEU A 49 3.90 2.49 7.80
C LEU A 49 2.75 3.48 8.03
N ARG A 50 2.82 4.63 7.37
CA ARG A 50 1.81 5.68 7.33
C ARG A 50 1.39 5.92 5.90
N ILE A 51 0.09 5.90 5.65
CA ILE A 51 -0.48 6.11 4.33
C ILE A 51 -1.18 7.46 4.34
N HIS A 52 -0.73 8.34 3.45
CA HIS A 52 -1.30 9.67 3.23
C HIS A 52 -2.25 9.58 2.04
N GLN A 53 -3.55 9.59 2.33
CA GLN A 53 -4.61 9.43 1.35
C GLN A 53 -5.67 10.52 1.52
N ILE A 54 -6.24 10.94 0.39
CA ILE A 54 -7.33 11.92 0.32
C ILE A 54 -8.36 11.39 -0.68
N LEU A 55 -9.65 11.48 -0.35
CA LEU A 55 -10.77 10.97 -1.16
C LEU A 55 -10.65 9.45 -1.42
N GLU A 56 -10.70 8.67 -0.34
CA GLU A 56 -10.72 7.22 -0.40
C GLU A 56 -11.97 6.69 -1.11
N MET A 57 -11.76 5.72 -2.00
CA MET A 57 -12.84 5.07 -2.75
C MET A 57 -13.43 3.87 -1.99
N LYS A 58 -12.73 3.38 -0.98
CA LYS A 58 -13.13 2.24 -0.15
C LYS A 58 -12.76 2.47 1.31
N ASN A 59 -13.51 1.83 2.21
CA ASN A 59 -13.11 1.74 3.62
C ASN A 59 -11.83 0.92 3.74
N ARG A 60 -10.89 1.41 4.57
CA ARG A 60 -9.57 0.80 4.81
C ARG A 60 -9.34 0.63 6.30
N GLN A 61 -8.76 -0.50 6.70
CA GLN A 61 -8.57 -0.83 8.11
C GLN A 61 -7.57 0.14 8.76
N TYR A 62 -6.48 0.45 8.05
CA TYR A 62 -5.46 1.39 8.55
C TYR A 62 -5.97 2.83 8.75
N ILE A 63 -7.05 3.24 8.07
CA ILE A 63 -7.68 4.56 8.29
C ILE A 63 -8.42 4.57 9.64
N GLN A 64 -9.01 3.44 10.02
CA GLN A 64 -9.72 3.28 11.29
C GLN A 64 -8.79 2.96 12.46
N GLY A 65 -7.49 2.76 12.20
CA GLY A 65 -6.52 2.31 13.20
C GLY A 65 -6.66 0.83 13.56
N GLU A 66 -7.27 0.04 12.68
CA GLU A 66 -7.39 -1.40 12.82
C GLU A 66 -6.13 -2.09 12.24
N HIS A 67 -5.67 -3.15 12.90
CA HIS A 67 -4.45 -3.92 12.58
C HIS A 67 -4.70 -5.42 12.75
#